data_AF-A0A1J5N935-F1
#
_entry.id   AF-A0A1J5N935-F1
#
_cell.length_a   1.000
_cell.length_b   1.000
_cell.length_c   1.000
_cell.angle_alpha   90.00
_cell.angle_beta   90.00
_cell.angle_gamma   90.00
#
_symmetry.space_group_name_H-M   'P 1'
#
loop_
_entity.id
_entity.type
_entity.pdbx_description
1 polymer ?
#
loop_
_entity_poly.entity_id
_entity_poly.type
_entity_poly.pdbx_seq_one_letter_code
_entity_poly.pdbx_strand_id
1 'polypeptide(L)'
;MKRILLAAAMTAMISLLAACGAQKNDLDTGWAMVKQGNCGQAQVYLDNTIAQPDSAADLAYAYYLKGECAEKASDFEAAYENFYAAKVVACYVVANQTHVNLDTYARSDYCERILPAKLEALSAKIEVRAIERIEGKVNDILRADYLKRFEKSMN
;
A
#
# COMPACT_ATOMS: atom_id res chain seq x y z
N MET A 1 -43.60 -34.10 20.43
CA MET A 1 -42.63 -33.17 21.06
C MET A 1 -41.20 -33.75 21.09
N LYS A 2 -40.59 -34.14 19.96
CA LYS A 2 -39.21 -34.69 19.93
C LYS A 2 -38.37 -34.32 18.68
N ARG A 3 -38.91 -33.55 17.73
CA ARG A 3 -38.21 -33.21 16.47
C ARG A 3 -37.73 -31.76 16.36
N ILE A 4 -38.12 -30.89 17.30
CA ILE A 4 -37.84 -29.45 17.23
C ILE A 4 -36.58 -29.08 18.04
N LEU A 5 -36.12 -29.95 18.95
CA LEU A 5 -34.97 -29.67 19.82
C LEU A 5 -33.60 -30.00 19.20
N LEU A 6 -33.55 -30.70 18.06
CA LEU A 6 -32.29 -31.07 17.40
C LEU A 6 -31.82 -30.04 16.35
N ALA A 7 -32.69 -29.12 15.92
CA ALA A 7 -32.33 -28.09 14.93
C ALA A 7 -31.63 -26.88 15.57
N ALA A 8 -31.88 -26.62 16.87
CA ALA A 8 -31.30 -25.47 17.58
C ALA A 8 -29.84 -25.70 18.04
N ALA A 9 -29.39 -26.95 18.12
CA ALA A 9 -28.02 -27.27 18.55
C ALA A 9 -26.98 -27.21 17.39
N MET A 10 -27.43 -27.32 16.13
CA MET A 10 -26.54 -27.23 14.97
C MET A 10 -26.37 -25.81 14.41
N THR A 11 -27.24 -24.86 14.78
CA THR A 11 -27.11 -23.45 14.37
C THR A 11 -26.24 -22.62 15.31
N ALA A 12 -25.97 -23.10 16.54
CA ALA A 12 -25.12 -22.41 17.50
C ALA A 12 -23.61 -22.69 17.34
N MET A 13 -23.23 -23.67 16.52
CA MET A 13 -21.82 -24.07 16.33
C MET A 13 -21.15 -23.45 15.08
N ILE A 14 -21.89 -22.72 14.25
CA ILE A 14 -21.32 -22.05 13.05
C ILE A 14 -20.81 -20.64 13.41
N SER A 15 -21.29 -20.04 14.49
CA SER A 15 -20.88 -18.70 14.94
C SER A 15 -19.57 -18.68 15.74
N LEU A 16 -18.91 -19.82 15.96
CA LEU A 16 -17.66 -19.91 16.74
C LEU A 16 -16.37 -20.08 15.90
N LEU A 17 -16.47 -20.14 14.56
CA LEU A 17 -15.30 -20.20 13.68
C LEU A 17 -14.80 -18.83 13.18
N ALA A 18 -15.46 -17.73 13.55
CA ALA A 18 -15.04 -16.38 13.18
C ALA A 18 -14.05 -15.73 14.17
N ALA A 19 -13.53 -16.47 15.16
CA ALA A 19 -12.70 -15.91 16.23
C ALA A 19 -11.18 -16.12 16.07
N CYS A 20 -10.71 -16.70 14.95
CA CYS A 20 -9.26 -16.86 14.66
C CYS A 20 -8.89 -16.59 13.19
N GLY A 21 -9.70 -15.84 12.44
CA GLY A 21 -9.29 -15.32 11.14
C GLY A 21 -8.53 -14.02 11.36
N ALA A 22 -7.24 -13.95 11.01
CA ALA A 22 -6.51 -12.70 10.95
C ALA A 22 -7.39 -11.63 10.27
N GLN A 23 -7.73 -10.57 11.00
CA GLN A 23 -8.56 -9.49 10.48
C GLN A 23 -7.81 -8.88 9.30
N LYS A 24 -8.21 -9.22 8.08
CA LYS A 24 -7.62 -8.65 6.86
C LYS A 24 -7.83 -7.14 6.92
N ASN A 25 -6.75 -6.38 6.93
CA ASN A 25 -6.85 -4.94 6.82
C ASN A 25 -7.13 -4.54 5.35
N ASP A 26 -7.40 -3.26 5.12
CA ASP A 26 -7.70 -2.78 3.77
C ASP A 26 -6.52 -3.04 2.82
N LEU A 27 -5.28 -2.94 3.29
CA LEU A 27 -4.10 -3.21 2.48
C LEU A 27 -4.05 -4.66 1.96
N ASP A 28 -4.30 -5.64 2.82
CA ASP A 28 -4.36 -7.06 2.44
C ASP A 28 -5.43 -7.33 1.38
N THR A 29 -6.57 -6.65 1.53
CA THR A 29 -7.69 -6.79 0.60
C THR A 29 -7.37 -6.15 -0.75
N GLY A 30 -6.84 -4.92 -0.74
CA GLY A 30 -6.39 -4.21 -1.93
C GLY A 30 -5.31 -4.98 -2.68
N TRP A 31 -4.29 -5.47 -1.98
CA TRP A 31 -3.22 -6.31 -2.54
C TRP A 31 -3.78 -7.57 -3.24
N ALA A 32 -4.68 -8.30 -2.57
CA ALA A 32 -5.26 -9.51 -3.13
C ALA A 32 -6.03 -9.22 -4.43
N MET A 33 -6.72 -8.07 -4.51
CA MET A 33 -7.40 -7.63 -5.72
C MET A 33 -6.44 -7.25 -6.85
N VAL A 34 -5.38 -6.49 -6.54
CA VAL A 34 -4.34 -6.14 -7.54
C VAL A 34 -3.67 -7.40 -8.11
N LYS A 35 -3.39 -8.39 -7.26
CA LYS A 35 -2.83 -9.69 -7.68
C LYS A 35 -3.75 -10.44 -8.64
N GLN A 36 -5.06 -10.29 -8.49
CA GLN A 36 -6.07 -10.87 -9.40
C GLN A 36 -6.32 -10.02 -10.64
N GLY A 37 -5.67 -8.87 -10.79
CA GLY A 37 -5.90 -7.92 -11.89
C GLY A 37 -7.13 -7.02 -11.69
N ASN A 38 -7.79 -7.08 -10.53
CA ASN A 38 -9.00 -6.33 -10.23
C ASN A 38 -8.68 -4.91 -9.71
N CYS A 39 -7.91 -4.15 -10.50
CA CYS A 39 -7.42 -2.83 -10.13
C CYS A 39 -8.52 -1.81 -9.80
N GLY A 40 -9.68 -1.89 -10.45
CA GLY A 40 -10.82 -1.01 -10.17
C GLY A 40 -11.43 -1.25 -8.80
N GLN A 41 -11.56 -2.51 -8.38
CA GLN A 41 -12.09 -2.84 -7.04
C GLN A 41 -11.05 -2.58 -5.95
N ALA A 42 -9.76 -2.73 -6.26
CA ALA A 42 -8.68 -2.48 -5.32
C ALA A 42 -8.62 -1.01 -4.84
N GLN A 43 -9.04 -0.04 -5.67
CA GLN A 43 -8.85 1.39 -5.39
C GLN A 43 -9.36 1.81 -4.01
N VAL A 44 -10.59 1.44 -3.66
CA VAL A 44 -11.19 1.87 -2.38
C VAL A 44 -10.37 1.41 -1.16
N TYR A 45 -9.83 0.19 -1.22
CA TYR A 45 -9.02 -0.36 -0.14
C TYR A 45 -7.63 0.28 -0.06
N LEU A 46 -7.02 0.54 -1.22
CA LEU A 46 -5.73 1.24 -1.28
C LEU A 46 -5.88 2.70 -0.84
N ASP A 47 -6.98 3.37 -1.20
CA ASP A 47 -7.29 4.74 -0.78
C ASP A 47 -7.53 4.84 0.73
N ASN A 48 -8.28 3.89 1.30
CA ASN A 48 -8.46 3.81 2.75
C ASN A 48 -7.12 3.61 3.47
N THR A 49 -6.27 2.72 2.94
CA THR A 49 -4.92 2.49 3.47
C THR A 49 -4.08 3.77 3.42
N ILE A 50 -4.14 4.53 2.32
CA ILE A 50 -3.40 5.80 2.18
C ILE A 50 -3.93 6.86 3.16
N ALA A 51 -5.25 6.90 3.38
CA ALA A 51 -5.86 7.84 4.31
C ALA A 51 -5.47 7.54 5.76
N GLN A 52 -5.45 6.25 6.14
CA GLN A 52 -5.20 5.79 7.51
C GLN A 52 -4.23 4.59 7.52
N PRO A 53 -2.95 4.81 7.18
CA PRO A 53 -1.97 3.73 7.14
C PRO A 53 -1.55 3.32 8.54
N ASP A 54 -1.50 2.01 8.79
CA ASP A 54 -1.01 1.43 10.04
C ASP A 54 0.50 1.67 10.23
N SER A 55 1.24 1.75 9.12
CA SER A 55 2.69 1.99 9.11
C SER A 55 3.14 2.78 7.88
N ALA A 56 4.35 3.35 7.92
CA ALA A 56 4.95 3.96 6.72
C ALA A 56 5.21 2.92 5.61
N ALA A 57 5.46 1.66 5.96
CA ALA A 57 5.62 0.60 4.97
C ALA A 57 4.29 0.30 4.25
N ASP A 58 3.19 0.30 4.98
CA ASP A 58 1.83 0.09 4.46
C ASP A 58 1.45 1.23 3.51
N LEU A 59 1.77 2.48 3.90
CA LEU A 59 1.59 3.65 3.04
C LEU A 59 2.39 3.53 1.74
N ALA A 60 3.68 3.19 1.83
CA ALA A 60 4.52 3.01 0.64
C ALA A 60 3.99 1.89 -0.27
N TYR A 61 3.50 0.79 0.33
CA TYR A 61 3.01 -0.36 -0.42
C TYR A 61 1.67 -0.08 -1.10
N ALA A 62 0.77 0.64 -0.44
CA ALA A 62 -0.49 1.08 -1.04
C ALA A 62 -0.26 1.95 -2.28
N TYR A 63 0.66 2.93 -2.19
CA TYR A 63 1.07 3.72 -3.35
C TYR A 63 1.70 2.86 -4.45
N TYR A 64 2.60 1.93 -4.10
CA TYR A 64 3.19 1.02 -5.07
C TYR A 64 2.12 0.23 -5.86
N LEU A 65 1.13 -0.33 -5.17
CA LEU A 65 0.04 -1.10 -5.77
C LEU A 65 -0.85 -0.24 -6.68
N LYS A 66 -1.12 1.02 -6.29
CA LYS A 66 -1.81 1.97 -7.18
C LYS A 66 -0.98 2.28 -8.42
N GLY A 67 0.34 2.44 -8.27
CA GLY A 67 1.28 2.63 -9.38
C GLY A 67 1.25 1.46 -10.38
N GLU A 68 1.27 0.22 -9.89
CA GLU A 68 1.16 -0.98 -10.74
C GLU A 68 -0.16 -1.02 -11.50
N CYS A 69 -1.26 -0.64 -10.85
CA CYS A 69 -2.57 -0.59 -11.49
C CYS A 69 -2.66 0.49 -12.57
N ALA A 70 -2.13 1.68 -12.31
CA ALA A 70 -2.09 2.76 -13.29
C ALA A 70 -1.16 2.42 -14.47
N GLU A 71 0.00 1.82 -14.21
CA GLU A 71 0.95 1.36 -15.24
C GLU A 71 0.29 0.32 -16.16
N LYS A 72 -0.44 -0.66 -15.60
CA LYS A 72 -1.22 -1.64 -16.38
C LYS A 72 -2.33 -0.99 -17.22
N ALA A 73 -2.93 0.09 -16.71
CA ALA A 73 -3.94 0.86 -17.44
C ALA A 73 -3.34 1.83 -18.48
N SER A 74 -2.01 1.90 -18.60
CA SER A 74 -1.27 2.89 -19.41
C SER A 74 -1.55 4.36 -19.03
N ASP A 75 -2.01 4.60 -17.79
CA ASP A 75 -2.08 5.94 -17.22
C ASP A 75 -0.71 6.27 -16.61
N PHE A 76 0.22 6.69 -17.46
CA PHE A 76 1.62 6.85 -17.08
C PHE A 76 1.86 8.04 -16.13
N GLU A 77 1.04 9.09 -16.18
CA GLU A 77 1.12 10.19 -15.21
C GLU A 77 0.68 9.71 -13.82
N ALA A 78 -0.45 8.98 -13.71
CA ALA A 78 -0.87 8.41 -12.44
C ALA A 78 0.11 7.33 -11.93
N ALA A 79 0.68 6.52 -12.82
CA ALA A 79 1.69 5.53 -12.45
C ALA A 79 2.93 6.22 -11.85
N TYR A 80 3.41 7.28 -12.51
CA TYR A 80 4.54 8.06 -12.03
C TYR A 80 4.27 8.69 -10.67
N GLU A 81 3.11 9.33 -10.49
CA GLU A 81 2.70 9.93 -9.21
C GLU A 81 2.74 8.93 -8.07
N ASN A 82 2.15 7.75 -8.28
CA ASN A 82 2.05 6.74 -7.24
C ASN A 82 3.41 6.07 -6.96
N PHE A 83 4.23 5.78 -7.96
CA PHE A 83 5.58 5.25 -7.71
C PHE A 83 6.51 6.29 -7.08
N TYR A 84 6.36 7.57 -7.42
CA TYR A 84 7.13 8.63 -6.79
C TYR A 84 6.75 8.79 -5.30
N ALA A 85 5.45 8.76 -5.00
CA ALA A 85 4.96 8.74 -3.62
C ALA A 85 5.49 7.52 -2.84
N ALA A 86 5.44 6.33 -3.42
CA ALA A 86 6.02 5.13 -2.82
C ALA A 86 7.52 5.30 -2.53
N LYS A 87 8.27 5.94 -3.44
CA LYS A 87 9.72 6.18 -3.27
C LYS A 87 9.99 7.15 -2.13
N VAL A 88 9.27 8.27 -2.06
CA VAL A 88 9.43 9.26 -0.98
C VAL A 88 9.25 8.59 0.39
N VAL A 89 8.19 7.80 0.55
CA VAL A 89 7.93 7.10 1.83
C VAL A 89 8.97 6.01 2.10
N ALA A 90 9.29 5.17 1.11
CA ALA A 90 10.26 4.09 1.27
C ALA A 90 11.65 4.62 1.66
N CYS A 91 12.12 5.67 0.99
CA CYS A 91 13.40 6.29 1.29
C CYS A 91 13.41 7.00 2.66
N TYR A 92 12.30 7.61 3.05
CA TYR A 92 12.18 8.15 4.41
C TYR A 92 12.31 7.05 5.47
N VAL A 93 11.66 5.90 5.27
CA VAL A 93 11.76 4.75 6.18
C VAL A 93 13.20 4.24 6.27
N VAL A 94 13.89 4.09 5.13
CA VAL A 94 15.30 3.66 5.09
C VAL A 94 16.21 4.63 5.83
N ALA A 95 16.00 5.94 5.68
CA ALA A 95 16.83 6.96 6.33
C ALA A 95 16.61 7.06 7.85
N ASN A 96 15.45 6.65 8.37
CA ASN A 96 15.06 6.90 9.76
C ASN A 96 14.88 5.64 10.62
N GLN A 97 15.03 4.42 10.06
CA GLN A 97 15.02 3.18 10.84
C GLN A 97 16.45 2.66 11.04
N THR A 98 16.99 2.82 12.25
CA THR A 98 18.36 2.41 12.63
C THR A 98 18.47 0.97 13.16
N HIS A 99 17.35 0.30 13.43
CA HIS A 99 17.28 -1.08 13.92
C HIS A 99 16.30 -1.91 13.10
N VAL A 100 16.76 -2.45 11.97
CA VAL A 100 15.96 -3.43 11.22
C VAL A 100 16.83 -4.64 10.88
N ASN A 101 16.32 -5.80 11.29
CA ASN A 101 16.89 -7.11 11.01
C ASN A 101 17.07 -7.28 9.49
N LEU A 102 18.20 -7.89 9.09
CA LEU A 102 18.71 -7.96 7.71
C LEU A 102 17.83 -8.77 6.73
N ASP A 103 16.67 -9.29 7.15
CA ASP A 103 15.64 -9.85 6.25
C ASP A 103 14.91 -8.78 5.42
N THR A 104 15.25 -7.52 5.64
CA THR A 104 14.64 -6.34 5.00
C THR A 104 15.41 -5.86 3.77
N TYR A 105 16.06 -6.76 3.02
CA TYR A 105 16.72 -6.44 1.74
C TYR A 105 15.75 -5.80 0.72
N ALA A 106 14.44 -6.01 0.87
CA ALA A 106 13.43 -5.40 0.01
C ALA A 106 13.19 -3.90 0.27
N ARG A 107 13.59 -3.28 1.39
CA ARG A 107 13.26 -1.86 1.64
C ARG A 107 14.30 -0.87 1.06
N SER A 108 15.59 -1.12 1.25
CA SER A 108 16.65 -0.31 0.62
C SER A 108 16.61 -0.44 -0.89
N ASP A 109 16.43 -1.67 -1.39
CA ASP A 109 16.41 -1.95 -2.82
C ASP A 109 15.21 -1.31 -3.54
N TYR A 110 14.06 -1.18 -2.85
CA TYR A 110 12.94 -0.40 -3.38
C TYR A 110 13.25 1.09 -3.48
N CYS A 111 13.83 1.70 -2.45
CA CYS A 111 14.21 3.11 -2.46
C CYS A 111 15.32 3.43 -3.48
N GLU A 112 16.37 2.61 -3.52
CA GLU A 112 17.63 2.91 -4.21
C GLU A 112 17.69 2.37 -5.63
N ARG A 113 16.93 1.31 -5.96
CA ARG A 113 17.03 0.64 -7.27
C ARG A 113 15.69 0.48 -7.98
N ILE A 114 14.71 -0.19 -7.38
CA ILE A 114 13.48 -0.61 -8.06
C ILE A 114 12.59 0.59 -8.42
N LEU A 115 12.28 1.47 -7.46
CA LEU A 115 11.45 2.64 -7.72
C LEU A 115 12.16 3.67 -8.61
N PRO A 116 13.46 3.98 -8.42
CA PRO A 116 14.20 4.80 -9.37
C PRO A 116 14.15 4.27 -10.81
N ALA A 117 14.38 2.98 -11.03
CA ALA A 117 14.33 2.38 -12.36
C ALA A 117 12.91 2.46 -12.98
N LYS A 118 11.86 2.25 -12.19
CA LYS A 118 10.47 2.44 -12.65
C LYS A 118 10.19 3.88 -13.05
N LEU A 119 10.62 4.84 -12.23
CA LEU A 119 10.43 6.27 -12.51
C LEU A 119 11.19 6.71 -13.75
N GLU A 120 12.40 6.20 -13.97
CA GLU A 120 13.17 6.45 -15.21
C GLU A 120 12.47 5.87 -16.45
N ALA A 121 11.92 4.65 -16.35
CA ALA A 121 11.18 4.06 -17.46
C ALA A 121 9.88 4.81 -17.77
N LEU A 122 9.22 5.37 -16.75
CA LEU A 122 7.99 6.15 -16.90
C LEU A 122 8.26 7.59 -17.35
N SER A 123 9.37 8.21 -16.93
CA SER A 123 9.72 9.57 -17.34
C SER A 123 9.92 9.68 -18.86
N ALA A 124 10.35 8.60 -19.51
CA ALA A 124 10.41 8.50 -20.97
C ALA A 124 9.04 8.49 -21.67
N LYS A 125 7.94 8.33 -20.92
CA LYS A 125 6.56 8.20 -21.43
C LYS A 125 5.66 9.39 -21.08
N ILE A 126 6.14 10.35 -20.30
CA ILE A 126 5.38 11.52 -19.86
C ILE A 126 6.16 12.81 -20.09
N GLU A 127 5.48 13.95 -20.10
CA GLU A 127 6.14 15.24 -20.29
C GLU A 127 6.98 15.65 -19.08
N VAL A 128 8.12 16.29 -19.31
CA VAL A 128 8.99 16.82 -18.23
C VAL A 128 8.23 17.78 -17.31
N ARG A 129 7.36 18.63 -17.86
CA ARG A 129 6.52 19.53 -17.05
C ARG A 129 5.48 18.76 -16.21
N ALA A 130 5.06 17.58 -16.63
CA ALA A 130 4.18 16.74 -15.83
C ALA A 130 4.94 16.16 -14.62
N ILE A 131 6.18 15.71 -14.84
CA ILE A 131 7.07 15.23 -13.78
C ILE A 131 7.23 16.30 -12.70
N GLU A 132 7.64 17.52 -13.05
CA GLU A 132 7.86 18.60 -12.09
C GLU A 132 6.60 18.92 -11.27
N ARG A 133 5.42 18.95 -11.90
CA ARG A 133 4.14 19.16 -11.21
C ARG A 133 3.82 18.02 -10.26
N ILE A 134 3.99 16.77 -10.70
CA ILE A 134 3.69 15.57 -9.92
C ILE A 134 4.62 15.51 -8.70
N GLU A 135 5.93 15.68 -8.90
CA GLU A 135 6.90 15.65 -7.81
C GLU A 135 6.61 16.76 -6.80
N GLY A 136 6.31 17.99 -7.26
CA GLY A 136 5.90 19.09 -6.38
C GLY A 136 4.67 18.76 -5.54
N LYS A 137 3.61 18.27 -6.18
CA LYS A 137 2.37 17.84 -5.51
C LYS A 137 2.62 16.77 -4.45
N VAL A 138 3.38 15.72 -4.80
CA VAL A 138 3.67 14.61 -3.89
C VAL A 138 4.50 15.09 -2.71
N ASN A 139 5.52 15.92 -2.95
CA ASN A 139 6.36 16.47 -1.88
C ASN A 139 5.59 17.40 -0.93
N ASP A 140 4.58 18.13 -1.42
CA ASP A 140 3.69 18.95 -0.58
C ASP A 140 2.79 18.11 0.33
N ILE A 141 2.34 16.95 -0.16
CA ILE A 141 1.51 16.00 0.60
C ILE A 141 2.38 15.22 1.60
N LEU A 142 3.45 14.60 1.12
CA LEU A 142 4.33 13.71 1.87
C LEU A 142 5.55 14.46 2.45
N ARG A 143 5.29 15.64 3.02
CA ARG A 143 6.32 16.43 3.72
C ARG A 143 6.93 15.63 4.86
N ALA A 144 8.19 15.91 5.17
CA ALA A 144 8.89 15.26 6.27
C ALA A 144 8.10 15.28 7.59
N ASP A 145 7.45 16.40 7.94
CA ASP A 145 6.65 16.52 9.15
C ASP A 145 5.41 15.61 9.18
N TYR A 146 4.80 15.35 8.01
CA TYR A 146 3.73 14.35 7.92
C TYR A 146 4.29 12.96 8.19
N LEU A 147 5.45 12.63 7.61
CA LEU A 147 6.07 11.31 7.74
C LEU A 147 6.62 11.04 9.16
N LYS A 148 7.01 12.09 9.91
CA LYS A 148 7.41 11.98 11.33
C LYS A 148 6.39 11.31 12.23
N ARG A 149 5.10 11.32 11.86
CA ARG A 149 4.06 10.62 12.63
C ARG A 149 4.34 9.12 12.77
N PHE A 150 5.07 8.55 11.82
CA PHE A 150 5.44 7.14 11.82
C PHE A 150 6.67 6.84 12.70
N GLU A 151 7.44 7.84 13.15
CA GLU A 151 8.60 7.62 14.04
C GLU A 151 8.20 7.03 15.39
N LYS A 152 7.03 7.45 15.93
CA LYS A 152 6.55 6.97 17.23
C LYS A 152 5.93 5.58 17.19
N SER A 153 5.38 5.15 16.06
CA SER A 153 4.87 3.78 15.88
C SER A 153 5.99 2.77 15.59
N MET A 154 7.24 3.24 15.52
CA MET A 154 8.44 2.45 15.14
C MET A 154 9.39 2.19 16.33
N ASN A 155 9.07 2.67 17.53
CA ASN A 155 9.76 2.39 18.80
C ASN A 155 8.89 1.50 19.70
#